data_AF-A0A947AD51-F1
#
_entry.id   AF-A0A947AD51-F1
#
_cell.length_a   1.000
_cell.length_b   1.000
_cell.length_c   1.000
_cell.angle_alpha   90.00
_cell.angle_beta   90.00
_cell.angle_gamma   90.00
#
_symmetry.space_group_name_H-M   'P 1'
#
loop_
_entity.id
_entity.type
_entity.pdbx_description
1 polymer ?
#
loop_
_entity_poly.entity_id
_entity_poly.type
_entity_poly.pdbx_seq_one_letter_code
_entity_poly.pdbx_strand_id
1 'polypeptide(L)'
;TQAHLEADAGKNMHEGNHSKVDLNRAGTPLLEIVSDPDMRSSDEAVAYLKKLHSTVRYLDISDANMQEGSFRCDVNVSIRPKGQEAFGTRVEIKNINSFRFVAAAIAYEVQRQTEAYEDGVYEQEVHQETRLWNVDEGVTKSMRGKEEAADYRYFPDPDLRPLIVTDEMIAEAKIMPELPDTKVKRYVEELGVKSVDAHVITSDKEMAYYFEEMLDNGAVPKTAVTWLTSELLGRLNKAGLSMENTPVDAKTLGTLVSKISDSTISGSGAKEILDHMMENESRDIDALIEELGLAQVSDDGAILVIIDEILAANQDKVEQYKSGKDKLFGFFVGQTMKASKGSANPAKVNELLKQRLG
;
A
#
# COMPACT_ATOMS: atom_id res chain seq x y z
N THR A 1 -7.34 -22.51 11.29
CA THR A 1 -8.09 -23.76 11.49
C THR A 1 -8.69 -24.32 10.22
N GLN A 2 -9.55 -23.58 9.49
CA GLN A 2 -10.28 -24.10 8.33
C GLN A 2 -10.57 -23.01 7.28
N ALA A 3 -10.74 -23.42 6.03
CA ALA A 3 -11.25 -22.59 4.95
C ALA A 3 -12.28 -23.42 4.16
N HIS A 4 -13.50 -22.92 3.98
CA HIS A 4 -14.57 -23.66 3.32
C HIS A 4 -15.48 -22.76 2.47
N LEU A 5 -16.16 -23.37 1.49
CA LEU A 5 -17.07 -22.67 0.60
C LEU A 5 -18.47 -22.62 1.18
N GLU A 6 -19.12 -21.47 1.05
CA GLU A 6 -20.52 -21.27 1.40
C GLU A 6 -21.23 -20.38 0.35
N ALA A 7 -22.54 -20.25 0.48
CA ALA A 7 -23.37 -19.40 -0.38
C ALA A 7 -23.87 -18.19 0.41
N ASP A 8 -23.65 -16.98 -0.11
CA ASP A 8 -24.11 -15.76 0.57
C ASP A 8 -25.64 -15.68 0.62
N ALA A 9 -26.14 -15.00 1.64
CA ALA A 9 -27.54 -14.69 1.79
C ALA A 9 -27.92 -13.41 1.04
N GLY A 10 -29.23 -13.29 0.74
CA GLY A 10 -29.83 -12.04 0.28
C GLY A 10 -29.70 -10.90 1.30
N LYS A 11 -30.10 -9.70 0.90
CA LYS A 11 -30.09 -8.48 1.73
C LYS A 11 -31.50 -8.20 2.25
N ASN A 12 -31.59 -7.79 3.52
CA ASN A 12 -32.84 -7.33 4.11
C ASN A 12 -32.76 -5.82 4.38
N MET A 13 -33.79 -5.07 3.99
CA MET A 13 -33.88 -3.61 4.17
C MET A 13 -35.16 -3.27 4.91
N HIS A 14 -35.04 -2.64 6.08
CA HIS A 14 -36.19 -2.30 6.92
C HIS A 14 -36.79 -0.96 6.52
N GLU A 15 -38.09 -0.93 6.21
CA GLU A 15 -38.84 0.29 5.89
C GLU A 15 -40.12 0.36 6.74
N GLY A 16 -40.07 1.18 7.79
CA GLY A 16 -41.18 1.26 8.76
C GLY A 16 -41.45 -0.08 9.43
N ASN A 17 -42.67 -0.60 9.28
CA ASN A 17 -43.11 -1.84 9.95
C ASN A 17 -42.94 -3.11 9.10
N HIS A 18 -42.25 -3.04 7.97
CA HIS A 18 -41.98 -4.19 7.11
C HIS A 18 -40.53 -4.20 6.65
N SER A 19 -40.10 -5.35 6.12
CA SER A 19 -38.75 -5.49 5.55
C SER A 19 -38.87 -5.91 4.10
N LYS A 20 -38.02 -5.33 3.25
CA LYS A 20 -37.89 -5.67 1.83
C LYS A 20 -36.69 -6.58 1.66
N VAL A 21 -36.92 -7.71 1.00
CA VAL A 21 -35.88 -8.71 0.73
C VAL A 21 -35.38 -8.55 -0.70
N ASP A 22 -34.08 -8.37 -0.85
CA ASP A 22 -33.38 -8.36 -2.13
C ASP A 22 -32.52 -9.62 -2.24
N LEU A 23 -32.82 -10.46 -3.24
CA LEU A 23 -32.15 -11.74 -3.47
C LEU A 23 -31.06 -11.68 -4.54
N ASN A 24 -30.72 -10.51 -5.09
CA ASN A 24 -29.70 -10.38 -6.14
C ASN A 24 -28.33 -10.93 -5.73
N ARG A 25 -28.02 -10.96 -4.42
CA ARG A 25 -26.77 -11.49 -3.84
C ARG A 25 -26.88 -12.95 -3.37
N ALA A 26 -28.08 -13.51 -3.33
CA ALA A 26 -28.27 -14.85 -2.80
C ALA A 26 -27.59 -15.89 -3.71
N GLY A 27 -26.77 -16.78 -3.12
CA GLY A 27 -26.05 -17.80 -3.88
C GLY A 27 -24.67 -17.35 -4.39
N THR A 28 -24.25 -16.11 -4.15
CA THR A 28 -22.88 -15.67 -4.47
C THR A 28 -21.86 -16.55 -3.72
N PRO A 29 -20.80 -17.05 -4.38
CA PRO A 29 -19.78 -17.86 -3.72
C PRO A 29 -19.05 -17.09 -2.63
N LEU A 30 -18.87 -17.72 -1.47
CA LEU A 30 -18.08 -17.21 -0.36
C LEU A 30 -17.03 -18.24 0.06
N LEU A 31 -15.90 -17.75 0.55
CA LEU A 31 -14.87 -18.54 1.21
C LEU A 31 -14.76 -18.05 2.65
N GLU A 32 -15.26 -18.84 3.61
CA GLU A 32 -15.10 -18.54 5.02
C GLU A 32 -13.76 -19.08 5.51
N ILE A 33 -12.92 -18.20 6.07
CA ILE A 33 -11.60 -18.54 6.61
C ILE A 33 -11.62 -18.32 8.12
N VAL A 34 -11.50 -19.40 8.89
CA VAL A 34 -11.46 -19.36 10.35
C VAL A 34 -10.03 -19.61 10.83
N SER A 35 -9.44 -18.58 11.44
CA SER A 35 -8.13 -18.66 12.07
C SER A 35 -8.20 -19.41 13.40
N ASP A 36 -7.05 -19.96 13.80
CA ASP A 36 -6.87 -20.43 15.16
C ASP A 36 -6.81 -19.23 16.12
N PRO A 37 -7.17 -19.40 17.41
CA PRO A 37 -7.17 -18.31 18.39
C PRO A 37 -5.74 -17.99 18.86
N ASP A 38 -4.85 -17.62 17.94
CA ASP A 38 -3.42 -17.39 18.19
C ASP A 38 -3.05 -15.93 18.35
N MET A 39 -3.86 -15.02 17.82
CA MET A 39 -3.66 -13.57 17.95
C MET A 39 -3.80 -13.14 19.42
N ARG A 40 -2.89 -12.27 19.88
CA ARG A 40 -2.79 -11.80 21.28
C ARG A 40 -2.96 -10.29 21.43
N SER A 41 -3.11 -9.56 20.34
CA SER A 41 -3.36 -8.12 20.34
C SER A 41 -4.23 -7.69 19.15
N SER A 42 -4.80 -6.49 19.26
CA SER A 42 -5.49 -5.84 18.13
C SER A 42 -4.57 -5.65 16.92
N ASP A 43 -3.28 -5.37 17.17
CA ASP A 43 -2.30 -5.11 16.13
C ASP A 43 -1.98 -6.39 15.36
N GLU A 44 -1.82 -7.51 16.05
CA GLU A 44 -1.66 -8.83 15.43
C GLU A 44 -2.90 -9.22 14.60
N ALA A 45 -4.11 -8.94 15.12
CA ALA A 45 -5.35 -9.20 14.38
C ALA A 45 -5.45 -8.38 13.09
N VAL A 46 -5.10 -7.09 13.15
CA VAL A 46 -5.04 -6.23 11.97
C VAL A 46 -3.95 -6.69 11.00
N ALA A 47 -2.78 -7.06 11.49
CA ALA A 47 -1.69 -7.56 10.65
C ALA A 47 -2.08 -8.85 9.92
N TYR A 48 -2.72 -9.79 10.62
CA TYR A 48 -3.27 -11.02 10.04
C TYR A 48 -4.29 -10.70 8.93
N LEU A 49 -5.28 -9.85 9.22
CA LEU A 49 -6.31 -9.50 8.24
C LEU A 49 -5.74 -8.78 7.01
N LYS A 50 -4.81 -7.84 7.20
CA LYS A 50 -4.12 -7.17 6.09
C LYS A 50 -3.33 -8.15 5.23
N LYS A 51 -2.65 -9.11 5.86
CA LYS A 51 -1.88 -10.13 5.16
C LYS A 51 -2.79 -11.07 4.36
N LEU A 52 -3.91 -11.48 4.95
CA LEU A 52 -4.91 -12.31 4.28
C LEU A 52 -5.53 -11.57 3.09
N HIS A 53 -5.96 -10.32 3.30
CA HIS A 53 -6.49 -9.44 2.27
C HIS A 53 -5.52 -9.32 1.08
N SER A 54 -4.25 -8.98 1.35
CA SER A 54 -3.20 -8.88 0.32
C SER A 54 -3.02 -10.22 -0.43
N THR A 55 -3.02 -11.35 0.28
CA THR A 55 -2.88 -12.67 -0.34
C THR A 55 -4.05 -12.97 -1.29
N VAL A 56 -5.29 -12.73 -0.87
CA VAL A 56 -6.50 -12.98 -1.68
C VAL A 56 -6.53 -12.11 -2.93
N ARG A 57 -6.16 -10.83 -2.81
CA ARG A 57 -6.02 -9.89 -3.95
C ARG A 57 -4.98 -10.40 -4.96
N TYR A 58 -3.82 -10.81 -4.48
CA TYR A 58 -2.73 -11.31 -5.34
C TYR A 58 -3.10 -12.59 -6.08
N LEU A 59 -3.86 -13.48 -5.42
CA LEU A 59 -4.39 -14.70 -6.03
C LEU A 59 -5.56 -14.44 -6.99
N ASP A 60 -6.06 -13.21 -7.05
CA ASP A 60 -7.19 -12.81 -7.90
C ASP A 60 -8.50 -13.56 -7.60
N ILE A 61 -8.67 -13.99 -6.34
CA ILE A 61 -9.85 -14.74 -5.89
C ILE A 61 -11.01 -13.79 -5.59
N SER A 62 -10.71 -12.59 -5.09
CA SER A 62 -11.68 -11.55 -4.72
C SER A 62 -11.03 -10.18 -4.79
N ASP A 63 -11.83 -9.15 -5.10
CA ASP A 63 -11.43 -7.75 -4.99
C ASP A 63 -11.24 -7.29 -3.53
N ALA A 64 -11.68 -8.11 -2.56
CA ALA A 64 -11.47 -7.99 -1.13
C ALA A 64 -11.82 -6.61 -0.52
N ASN A 65 -12.77 -5.89 -1.12
CA ASN A 65 -13.20 -4.58 -0.68
C ASN A 65 -14.10 -4.68 0.58
N MET A 66 -13.62 -4.13 1.70
CA MET A 66 -14.37 -4.11 2.96
C MET A 66 -15.60 -3.19 2.94
N GLN A 67 -15.58 -2.11 2.15
CA GLN A 67 -16.68 -1.15 2.08
C GLN A 67 -17.86 -1.70 1.28
N GLU A 68 -17.56 -2.39 0.19
CA GLU A 68 -18.56 -3.05 -0.66
C GLU A 68 -18.98 -4.42 -0.10
N GLY A 69 -18.24 -4.93 0.88
CA GLY A 69 -18.59 -6.12 1.64
C GLY A 69 -18.16 -7.42 0.96
N SER A 70 -17.21 -7.38 0.03
CA SER A 70 -16.57 -8.58 -0.54
C SER A 70 -15.42 -9.11 0.33
N PHE A 71 -14.98 -8.35 1.34
CA PHE A 71 -14.18 -8.84 2.46
C PHE A 71 -14.84 -8.48 3.79
N ARG A 72 -15.21 -9.50 4.58
CA ARG A 72 -15.89 -9.33 5.86
C ARG A 72 -15.06 -10.02 6.95
N CYS A 73 -15.12 -9.49 8.15
CA CYS A 73 -14.56 -10.16 9.31
C CYS A 73 -15.45 -9.98 10.53
N ASP A 74 -15.65 -11.08 11.25
CA ASP A 74 -16.16 -11.09 12.61
C ASP A 74 -14.99 -11.42 13.55
N VAL A 75 -14.98 -10.79 14.72
CA VAL A 75 -13.85 -10.90 15.65
C VAL A 75 -14.30 -11.56 16.93
N ASN A 76 -13.57 -12.58 17.37
CA ASN A 76 -13.86 -13.29 18.61
C ASN A 76 -12.83 -12.88 19.67
N VAL A 77 -13.28 -12.31 20.78
CA VAL A 77 -12.43 -11.78 21.85
C VAL A 77 -12.77 -12.47 23.17
N SER A 78 -11.72 -12.84 23.90
CA SER A 78 -11.79 -13.33 25.27
C SER A 78 -10.52 -12.94 26.00
N ILE A 79 -10.64 -12.57 27.28
CA ILE A 79 -9.48 -12.38 28.16
C ILE A 79 -9.25 -13.61 29.03
N ARG A 80 -8.02 -13.80 29.50
CA ARG A 80 -7.71 -14.75 30.59
C ARG A 80 -6.63 -14.19 31.51
N PRO A 81 -6.74 -14.39 32.84
CA PRO A 81 -5.69 -14.06 33.79
C PRO A 81 -4.36 -14.77 33.47
N LYS A 82 -3.26 -14.11 33.79
CA LYS A 82 -1.92 -14.70 33.62
C LYS A 82 -1.77 -15.96 34.48
N GLY A 83 -1.37 -17.06 33.85
CA GLY A 83 -1.22 -18.36 34.50
C GLY A 83 -2.45 -19.27 34.38
N GLN A 84 -3.59 -18.76 33.91
CA GLN A 84 -4.74 -19.58 33.57
C GLN A 84 -4.56 -20.19 32.17
N GLU A 85 -4.72 -21.51 32.07
CA GLU A 85 -4.65 -22.22 30.77
C GLU A 85 -5.95 -22.07 29.97
N ALA A 86 -7.10 -22.24 30.61
CA ALA A 86 -8.41 -22.14 29.97
C ALA A 86 -8.73 -20.72 29.49
N PHE A 87 -9.32 -20.59 28.31
CA PHE A 87 -9.87 -19.32 27.82
C PHE A 87 -11.08 -18.89 28.67
N GLY A 88 -11.30 -17.58 28.77
CA GLY A 88 -12.50 -17.02 29.39
C GLY A 88 -13.71 -17.10 28.47
N THR A 89 -14.74 -16.33 28.82
CA THR A 89 -15.95 -16.23 28.00
C THR A 89 -15.64 -15.55 26.66
N ARG A 90 -16.11 -16.13 25.56
CA ARG A 90 -15.91 -15.60 24.20
C ARG A 90 -17.05 -14.67 23.81
N VAL A 91 -16.70 -13.46 23.39
CA VAL A 91 -17.61 -12.50 22.78
C VAL A 91 -17.30 -12.36 21.30
N GLU A 92 -18.33 -12.46 20.48
CA GLU A 92 -18.24 -12.31 19.02
C GLU A 92 -18.69 -10.90 18.64
N ILE A 93 -17.81 -10.13 17.99
CA ILE A 93 -18.10 -8.77 17.52
C ILE A 93 -18.32 -8.82 16.01
N LYS A 94 -19.48 -8.33 15.56
CA LYS A 94 -19.87 -8.25 14.15
C LYS A 94 -19.98 -6.81 13.66
N ASN A 95 -20.20 -6.67 12.35
CA ASN A 95 -20.42 -5.41 11.64
C ASN A 95 -19.21 -4.47 11.69
N ILE A 96 -18.04 -5.01 11.33
CA ILE A 96 -16.80 -4.26 11.27
C ILE A 96 -16.38 -4.14 9.79
N ASN A 97 -16.38 -2.92 9.26
CA ASN A 97 -16.13 -2.65 7.83
C ASN A 97 -14.78 -1.96 7.56
N SER A 98 -13.88 -1.89 8.54
CA SER A 98 -12.51 -1.41 8.32
C SER A 98 -11.53 -2.00 9.32
N PHE A 99 -10.26 -2.15 8.91
CA PHE A 99 -9.19 -2.60 9.83
C PHE A 99 -9.01 -1.68 11.04
N ARG A 100 -9.24 -0.37 10.90
CA ARG A 100 -9.21 0.57 12.03
C ARG A 100 -10.29 0.25 13.06
N PHE A 101 -11.49 -0.08 12.59
CA PHE A 101 -12.59 -0.47 13.47
C PHE A 101 -12.38 -1.85 14.09
N VAL A 102 -11.70 -2.77 13.40
CA VAL A 102 -11.27 -4.05 14.02
C VAL A 102 -10.42 -3.77 15.25
N ALA A 103 -9.37 -2.95 15.12
CA ALA A 103 -8.50 -2.63 16.24
C ALA A 103 -9.25 -1.94 17.38
N ALA A 104 -10.10 -0.95 17.07
CA ALA A 104 -10.88 -0.21 18.06
C ALA A 104 -11.88 -1.11 18.80
N ALA A 105 -12.59 -1.98 18.07
CA ALA A 105 -13.56 -2.91 18.64
C ALA A 105 -12.90 -3.94 19.56
N ILE A 106 -11.74 -4.48 19.17
CA ILE A 106 -10.96 -5.39 20.01
C ILE A 106 -10.51 -4.68 21.27
N ALA A 107 -9.92 -3.48 21.15
CA ALA A 107 -9.41 -2.73 22.30
C ALA A 107 -10.52 -2.41 23.31
N TYR A 108 -11.68 -1.94 22.81
CA TYR A 108 -12.84 -1.68 23.64
C TYR A 108 -13.34 -2.95 24.36
N GLU A 109 -13.45 -4.06 23.63
CA GLU A 109 -13.96 -5.31 24.19
C GLU A 109 -12.99 -5.90 25.24
N VAL A 110 -11.69 -5.84 24.99
CA VAL A 110 -10.66 -6.24 25.97
C VAL A 110 -10.76 -5.38 27.22
N GLN A 111 -10.89 -4.06 27.08
CA GLN A 111 -11.06 -3.16 28.23
C GLN A 111 -12.31 -3.49 29.03
N ARG A 112 -13.48 -3.63 28.38
CA ARG A 112 -14.74 -3.97 29.06
C ARG A 112 -14.64 -5.28 29.84
N GLN A 113 -14.09 -6.32 29.22
CA GLN A 113 -13.93 -7.61 29.88
C GLN A 113 -12.95 -7.51 31.06
N THR A 114 -11.90 -6.69 30.93
CA THR A 114 -10.89 -6.50 31.99
C THR A 114 -11.49 -5.76 33.18
N GLU A 115 -12.20 -4.65 32.96
CA GLU A 115 -12.88 -3.89 34.01
C GLU A 115 -13.88 -4.77 34.77
N ALA A 116 -14.72 -5.53 34.06
CA ALA A 116 -15.65 -6.47 34.68
C ALA A 116 -14.95 -7.55 35.53
N TYR A 117 -13.75 -7.99 35.11
CA TYR A 117 -12.94 -8.94 35.88
C TYR A 117 -12.34 -8.30 37.14
N GLU A 118 -11.78 -7.11 37.02
CA GLU A 118 -11.17 -6.37 38.13
C GLU A 118 -12.21 -5.93 39.18
N ASP A 119 -13.42 -5.59 38.75
CA ASP A 119 -14.56 -5.22 39.61
C ASP A 119 -15.28 -6.43 40.22
N GLY A 120 -14.90 -7.66 39.84
CA GLY A 120 -15.48 -8.90 40.37
C GLY A 120 -16.89 -9.20 39.87
N VAL A 121 -17.32 -8.58 38.76
CA VAL A 121 -18.65 -8.73 38.14
C VAL A 121 -18.60 -9.46 36.79
N TYR A 122 -17.46 -10.04 36.41
CA TYR A 122 -17.24 -10.71 35.12
C TYR A 122 -18.32 -11.74 34.76
N GLU A 123 -18.68 -12.63 35.68
CA GLU A 123 -19.71 -13.66 35.45
C GLU A 123 -21.12 -13.08 35.25
N GLN A 124 -21.35 -11.85 35.71
CA GLN A 124 -22.64 -11.15 35.60
C GLN A 124 -22.71 -10.30 34.33
N GLU A 125 -21.58 -9.77 33.86
CA GLU A 125 -21.52 -8.85 32.72
C GLU A 125 -21.03 -9.47 31.40
N VAL A 126 -20.18 -10.50 31.46
CA VAL A 126 -19.55 -11.09 30.26
C VAL A 126 -20.15 -12.47 29.99
N HIS A 127 -21.07 -12.49 29.03
CA HIS A 127 -21.73 -13.71 28.55
C HIS A 127 -21.24 -14.09 27.17
N GLN A 128 -21.48 -15.35 26.78
CA GLN A 128 -21.25 -15.76 25.41
C GLN A 128 -22.34 -15.16 24.51
N GLU A 129 -22.02 -14.05 23.86
CA GLU A 129 -22.99 -13.30 23.07
C GLU A 129 -22.38 -12.74 21.78
N THR A 130 -23.26 -12.25 20.91
CA THR A 130 -22.89 -11.50 19.72
C THR A 130 -23.15 -10.03 19.97
N ARG A 131 -22.13 -9.20 19.77
CA ARG A 131 -22.19 -7.74 19.90
C ARG A 131 -21.95 -7.08 18.55
N LEU A 132 -22.50 -5.89 18.36
CA LEU A 132 -22.23 -5.05 17.21
C LEU A 132 -21.30 -3.90 17.58
N TRP A 133 -20.35 -3.62 16.70
CA TRP A 133 -19.57 -2.39 16.78
C TRP A 133 -20.44 -1.18 16.36
N ASN A 134 -20.61 -0.20 17.26
CA ASN A 134 -21.21 1.08 16.95
C ASN A 134 -20.10 2.09 16.65
N VAL A 135 -20.00 2.51 15.38
CA VAL A 135 -18.94 3.41 14.91
C VAL A 135 -19.06 4.82 15.50
N ASP A 136 -20.28 5.33 15.68
CA ASP A 136 -20.53 6.70 16.14
C ASP A 136 -20.17 6.90 17.62
N GLU A 137 -20.50 5.90 18.44
CA GLU A 137 -20.22 5.92 19.88
C GLU A 137 -18.87 5.30 20.24
N GLY A 138 -18.29 4.49 19.36
CA GLY A 138 -17.03 3.79 19.62
C GLY A 138 -17.15 2.68 20.67
N VAL A 139 -18.29 2.00 20.73
CA VAL A 139 -18.60 0.96 21.72
C VAL A 139 -19.17 -0.31 21.09
N THR A 140 -19.02 -1.46 21.75
CA THR A 140 -19.75 -2.68 21.39
C THR A 140 -21.11 -2.70 22.08
N LYS A 141 -22.20 -3.02 21.35
CA LYS A 141 -23.57 -3.17 21.90
C LYS A 141 -24.04 -4.62 21.77
N SER A 142 -24.63 -5.17 22.82
CA SER A 142 -25.25 -6.51 22.77
C SER A 142 -26.44 -6.50 21.81
N MET A 143 -26.55 -7.52 20.96
CA MET A 143 -27.63 -7.63 19.96
C MET A 143 -28.82 -8.49 20.36
N ARG A 144 -28.91 -8.90 21.64
CA ARG A 144 -29.80 -9.90 22.26
C ARG A 144 -28.96 -11.08 22.74
N GLY A 145 -29.17 -11.50 23.99
CA GLY A 145 -28.47 -12.65 24.57
C GLY A 145 -28.74 -13.92 23.78
N LYS A 146 -27.69 -14.70 23.50
CA LYS A 146 -27.82 -16.07 22.97
C LYS A 146 -28.45 -16.90 24.10
N GLU A 147 -29.75 -17.17 24.05
CA GLU A 147 -30.38 -18.08 25.01
C GLU A 147 -29.97 -19.55 24.79
N GLU A 148 -29.33 -19.91 23.67
CA GLU A 148 -28.67 -21.20 23.46
C GLU A 148 -27.82 -21.13 22.17
N ALA A 149 -26.82 -22.00 22.01
CA ALA A 149 -26.15 -22.17 20.71
C ALA A 149 -27.19 -22.67 19.69
N ALA A 150 -27.41 -21.93 18.61
CA ALA A 150 -28.38 -22.32 17.60
C ALA A 150 -28.02 -23.70 17.02
N ASP A 151 -28.93 -24.66 17.12
CA ASP A 151 -28.78 -25.96 16.46
C ASP A 151 -29.02 -25.78 14.95
N TYR A 152 -27.93 -25.61 14.20
CA TYR A 152 -27.96 -25.49 12.75
C TYR A 152 -28.30 -26.82 12.05
N ARG A 153 -28.36 -27.95 12.78
CA ARG A 153 -28.72 -29.27 12.26
C ARG A 153 -27.90 -29.66 11.03
N TYR A 154 -26.57 -29.51 11.10
CA TYR A 154 -25.69 -29.86 9.98
C TYR A 154 -25.87 -31.33 9.56
N PHE A 155 -26.10 -31.54 8.26
CA PHE A 155 -26.09 -32.85 7.61
C PHE A 155 -25.50 -32.71 6.20
N PRO A 156 -24.92 -33.77 5.61
CA PRO A 156 -24.44 -33.73 4.25
C PRO A 156 -25.56 -33.39 3.27
N ASP A 157 -25.34 -32.41 2.41
CA ASP A 157 -26.30 -32.03 1.36
C ASP A 157 -26.48 -33.21 0.38
N PRO A 158 -27.69 -33.81 0.28
CA PRO A 158 -27.94 -34.96 -0.57
C PRO A 158 -28.04 -34.59 -2.05
N ASP A 159 -28.28 -33.31 -2.38
CA ASP A 159 -28.40 -32.82 -3.75
C ASP A 159 -27.03 -32.60 -4.39
N LEU A 160 -25.99 -32.41 -3.56
CA LEU A 160 -24.60 -32.26 -3.99
C LEU A 160 -23.82 -33.56 -3.82
N ARG A 161 -23.24 -34.06 -4.91
CA ARG A 161 -22.28 -35.17 -4.83
C ARG A 161 -20.98 -34.70 -4.17
N PRO A 162 -20.28 -35.57 -3.42
CA PRO A 162 -18.98 -35.24 -2.87
C PRO A 162 -18.00 -34.77 -3.97
N LEU A 163 -17.36 -33.63 -3.74
CA LEU A 163 -16.32 -33.10 -4.62
C LEU A 163 -15.02 -33.88 -4.42
N ILE A 164 -14.51 -34.49 -5.48
CA ILE A 164 -13.19 -35.15 -5.49
C ILE A 164 -12.19 -34.19 -6.12
N VAL A 165 -11.26 -33.68 -5.32
CA VAL A 165 -10.16 -32.84 -5.79
C VAL A 165 -9.05 -33.76 -6.29
N THR A 166 -8.78 -33.75 -7.60
CA THR A 166 -7.77 -34.63 -8.20
C THR A 166 -6.36 -34.04 -8.10
N ASP A 167 -5.33 -34.89 -8.28
CA ASP A 167 -3.93 -34.44 -8.29
C ASP A 167 -3.66 -33.45 -9.43
N GLU A 168 -4.35 -33.58 -10.56
CA GLU A 168 -4.27 -32.63 -11.67
C GLU A 168 -4.81 -31.25 -11.28
N MET A 169 -5.97 -31.19 -10.61
CA MET A 169 -6.53 -29.92 -10.09
C MET A 169 -5.57 -29.25 -9.10
N ILE A 170 -4.90 -30.04 -8.25
CA ILE A 170 -3.91 -29.52 -7.30
C ILE A 170 -2.65 -29.03 -8.05
N ALA A 171 -2.21 -29.75 -9.08
CA ALA A 171 -1.06 -29.35 -9.87
C ALA A 171 -1.30 -28.04 -10.64
N GLU A 172 -2.50 -27.88 -11.22
CA GLU A 172 -2.93 -26.64 -11.85
C GLU A 172 -3.00 -25.50 -10.83
N ALA A 173 -3.65 -25.74 -9.69
CA ALA A 173 -3.78 -24.75 -8.62
C ALA A 173 -2.43 -24.32 -8.00
N LYS A 174 -1.35 -25.09 -8.16
CA LYS A 174 0.00 -24.72 -7.71
C LYS A 174 0.68 -23.70 -8.63
N ILE A 175 0.16 -23.47 -9.84
CA ILE A 175 0.64 -22.44 -10.77
C ILE A 175 0.05 -21.08 -10.32
N MET A 176 0.40 -20.67 -9.11
CA MET A 176 -0.05 -19.42 -8.50
C MET A 176 0.91 -18.27 -8.82
N PRO A 177 0.41 -17.03 -8.87
CA PRO A 177 1.28 -15.86 -8.96
C PRO A 177 2.20 -15.78 -7.74
N GLU A 178 3.31 -15.06 -7.92
CA GLU A 178 4.24 -14.78 -6.84
C GLU A 178 3.55 -13.94 -5.75
N LEU A 179 3.45 -14.50 -4.55
CA LEU A 179 2.82 -13.84 -3.40
C LEU A 179 3.70 -12.70 -2.84
N PRO A 180 3.11 -11.74 -2.09
CA PRO A 180 3.81 -10.56 -1.61
C PRO A 180 5.13 -10.83 -0.87
N ASP A 181 5.20 -11.84 0.02
CA ASP A 181 6.44 -12.10 0.77
C ASP A 181 7.57 -12.64 -0.10
N THR A 182 7.21 -13.41 -1.14
CA THR A 182 8.18 -13.90 -2.12
C THR A 182 8.71 -12.74 -2.94
N LYS A 183 7.83 -11.82 -3.38
CA LYS A 183 8.23 -10.56 -4.04
C LYS A 183 9.14 -9.70 -3.16
N VAL A 184 8.81 -9.52 -1.88
CA VAL A 184 9.66 -8.76 -0.94
C VAL A 184 11.06 -9.35 -0.89
N LYS A 185 11.18 -10.68 -0.74
CA LYS A 185 12.49 -11.35 -0.72
C LYS A 185 13.25 -11.08 -2.02
N ARG A 186 12.60 -11.29 -3.17
CA ARG A 186 13.21 -11.06 -4.48
C ARG A 186 13.66 -9.60 -4.66
N TYR A 187 12.83 -8.63 -4.28
CA TYR A 187 13.16 -7.22 -4.40
C TYR A 187 14.37 -6.83 -3.55
N VAL A 188 14.50 -7.41 -2.35
CA VAL A 188 15.63 -7.15 -1.47
C VAL A 188 16.90 -7.84 -1.97
N GLU A 189 16.81 -9.14 -2.27
CA GLU A 189 17.97 -9.99 -2.57
C GLU A 189 18.49 -9.79 -3.99
N GLU A 190 17.60 -9.67 -4.98
CA GLU A 190 17.98 -9.57 -6.40
C GLU A 190 18.05 -8.13 -6.90
N LEU A 191 17.16 -7.24 -6.40
CA LEU A 191 17.07 -5.86 -6.90
C LEU A 191 17.73 -4.82 -5.98
N GLY A 192 18.20 -5.23 -4.79
CA GLY A 192 18.85 -4.33 -3.83
C GLY A 192 17.93 -3.25 -3.27
N VAL A 193 16.61 -3.46 -3.32
CA VAL A 193 15.60 -2.56 -2.75
C VAL A 193 15.63 -2.68 -1.23
N LYS A 194 15.43 -1.57 -0.50
CA LYS A 194 15.37 -1.63 0.95
C LYS A 194 14.13 -2.40 1.38
N SER A 195 14.24 -3.21 2.43
CA SER A 195 13.12 -4.00 2.96
C SER A 195 11.86 -3.16 3.20
N VAL A 196 12.00 -1.95 3.75
CA VAL A 196 10.85 -1.06 4.00
C VAL A 196 10.14 -0.69 2.71
N ASP A 197 10.89 -0.28 1.69
CA ASP A 197 10.33 0.12 0.38
C ASP A 197 9.69 -1.08 -0.33
N ALA A 198 10.31 -2.26 -0.23
CA ALA A 198 9.76 -3.49 -0.79
C ALA A 198 8.39 -3.83 -0.18
N HIS A 199 8.25 -3.76 1.15
CA HIS A 199 6.95 -4.00 1.81
C HIS A 199 5.89 -2.98 1.42
N VAL A 200 6.26 -1.71 1.20
CA VAL A 200 5.33 -0.68 0.74
C VAL A 200 4.83 -1.03 -0.66
N ILE A 201 5.74 -1.32 -1.60
CA ILE A 201 5.39 -1.63 -2.99
C ILE A 201 4.54 -2.90 -3.08
N THR A 202 4.88 -3.95 -2.33
CA THR A 202 4.14 -5.23 -2.37
C THR A 202 2.88 -5.27 -1.49
N SER A 203 2.60 -4.21 -0.74
CA SER A 203 1.39 -4.14 0.09
C SER A 203 0.11 -4.09 -0.76
N ASP A 204 0.24 -3.57 -1.97
CA ASP A 204 -0.79 -3.42 -2.98
C ASP A 204 -0.40 -4.20 -4.25
N LYS A 205 -1.37 -4.82 -4.92
CA LYS A 205 -1.09 -5.67 -6.10
C LYS A 205 -0.73 -4.78 -7.27
N GLU A 206 -1.54 -3.77 -7.51
CA GLU A 206 -1.42 -2.84 -8.63
C GLU A 206 -0.08 -2.11 -8.56
N MET A 207 0.32 -1.64 -7.38
CA MET A 207 1.62 -1.01 -7.17
C MET A 207 2.81 -1.93 -7.44
N ALA A 208 2.76 -3.20 -7.05
CA ALA A 208 3.85 -4.14 -7.30
C ALA A 208 4.01 -4.48 -8.77
N TYR A 209 2.91 -4.68 -9.49
CA TYR A 209 2.93 -4.96 -10.92
C TYR A 209 3.38 -3.73 -11.71
N TYR A 210 2.93 -2.53 -11.31
CA TYR A 210 3.40 -1.27 -11.87
C TYR A 210 4.91 -1.10 -11.70
N PHE A 211 5.44 -1.42 -10.51
CA PHE A 211 6.88 -1.38 -10.26
C PHE A 211 7.65 -2.33 -11.19
N GLU A 212 7.20 -3.57 -11.33
CA GLU A 212 7.86 -4.57 -12.19
C GLU A 212 7.85 -4.15 -13.66
N GLU A 213 6.72 -3.64 -14.16
CA GLU A 213 6.62 -3.15 -15.53
C GLU A 213 7.51 -1.92 -15.76
N MET A 214 7.72 -1.06 -14.76
CA MET A 214 8.73 0.01 -14.87
C MET A 214 10.15 -0.56 -15.09
N LEU A 215 10.51 -1.64 -14.39
CA LEU A 215 11.82 -2.28 -14.53
C LEU A 215 11.99 -2.92 -15.91
N ASP A 216 10.94 -3.56 -16.42
CA ASP A 216 10.91 -4.15 -17.77
C ASP A 216 11.12 -3.09 -18.86
N ASN A 217 10.80 -1.82 -18.56
CA ASN A 217 11.02 -0.68 -19.45
C ASN A 217 12.30 0.13 -19.12
N GLY A 218 13.27 -0.51 -18.45
CA GLY A 218 14.64 0.02 -18.29
C GLY A 218 14.84 0.92 -17.08
N ALA A 219 13.86 1.04 -16.19
CA ALA A 219 14.04 1.78 -14.95
C ALA A 219 15.00 1.05 -14.00
N VAL A 220 15.92 1.79 -13.38
CA VAL A 220 16.81 1.23 -12.35
C VAL A 220 16.04 1.06 -11.03
N PRO A 221 16.09 -0.09 -10.35
CA PRO A 221 15.22 -0.41 -9.20
C PRO A 221 15.17 0.68 -8.12
N LYS A 222 16.33 1.18 -7.68
CA LYS A 222 16.41 2.22 -6.64
C LYS A 222 15.72 3.52 -7.06
N THR A 223 15.88 3.92 -8.31
CA THR A 223 15.26 5.13 -8.86
C THR A 223 13.76 4.89 -9.07
N ALA A 224 13.39 3.74 -9.62
CA ALA A 224 11.99 3.33 -9.82
C ALA A 224 11.18 3.37 -8.52
N VAL A 225 11.73 2.83 -7.41
CA VAL A 225 11.12 2.91 -6.08
C VAL A 225 10.78 4.37 -5.73
N THR A 226 11.76 5.27 -5.82
CA THR A 226 11.57 6.69 -5.44
C THR A 226 10.52 7.35 -6.31
N TRP A 227 10.54 7.10 -7.61
CA TRP A 227 9.61 7.68 -8.56
C TRP A 227 8.18 7.16 -8.38
N LEU A 228 8.04 5.88 -8.09
CA LEU A 228 6.74 5.28 -7.82
C LEU A 228 6.18 5.75 -6.46
N THR A 229 6.93 5.55 -5.37
CA THR A 229 6.43 5.77 -4.01
C THR A 229 6.31 7.24 -3.61
N SER A 230 7.11 8.11 -4.20
CA SER A 230 7.16 9.53 -3.82
C SER A 230 6.65 10.44 -4.92
N GLU A 231 7.17 10.32 -6.14
CA GLU A 231 6.84 11.29 -7.21
C GLU A 231 5.45 11.04 -7.80
N LEU A 232 5.15 9.81 -8.24
CA LEU A 232 3.85 9.46 -8.81
C LEU A 232 2.76 9.42 -7.73
N LEU A 233 2.93 8.62 -6.67
CA LEU A 233 1.94 8.54 -5.59
C LEU A 233 1.65 9.91 -4.95
N GLY A 234 2.66 10.76 -4.78
CA GLY A 234 2.45 12.12 -4.26
C GLY A 234 1.53 12.96 -5.14
N ARG A 235 1.65 12.84 -6.47
CA ARG A 235 0.81 13.53 -7.45
C ARG A 235 -0.59 12.96 -7.52
N LEU A 236 -0.72 11.63 -7.53
CA LEU A 236 -2.01 10.94 -7.49
C LEU A 236 -2.81 11.33 -6.24
N ASN A 237 -2.18 11.30 -5.06
CA ASN A 237 -2.82 11.72 -3.81
C ASN A 237 -3.27 13.18 -3.85
N LYS A 238 -2.48 14.09 -4.44
CA LYS A 238 -2.84 15.51 -4.59
C LYS A 238 -4.01 15.71 -5.56
N ALA A 239 -4.12 14.88 -6.59
CA ALA A 239 -5.19 14.90 -7.58
C ALA A 239 -6.43 14.09 -7.15
N GLY A 240 -6.38 13.37 -6.03
CA GLY A 240 -7.44 12.46 -5.60
C GLY A 240 -7.59 11.22 -6.49
N LEU A 241 -6.51 10.83 -7.19
CA LEU A 241 -6.46 9.66 -8.07
C LEU A 241 -5.82 8.46 -7.35
N SER A 242 -6.12 7.26 -7.82
CA SER A 242 -5.52 6.00 -7.36
C SER A 242 -4.54 5.45 -8.41
N MET A 243 -3.79 4.40 -8.06
CA MET A 243 -2.97 3.66 -9.02
C MET A 243 -3.80 3.04 -10.16
N GLU A 244 -5.05 2.66 -9.88
CA GLU A 244 -5.97 2.10 -10.90
C GLU A 244 -6.40 3.16 -11.93
N ASN A 245 -6.46 4.43 -11.54
CA ASN A 245 -6.92 5.55 -12.35
C ASN A 245 -5.78 6.54 -12.68
N THR A 246 -4.54 6.05 -12.70
CA THR A 246 -3.37 6.89 -13.02
C THR A 246 -3.38 7.31 -14.49
N PRO A 247 -3.12 8.58 -14.82
CA PRO A 247 -2.99 9.03 -16.20
C PRO A 247 -1.66 8.61 -16.84
N VAL A 248 -0.68 8.19 -16.04
CA VAL A 248 0.66 7.77 -16.48
C VAL A 248 0.80 6.27 -16.21
N ASP A 249 0.94 5.48 -17.28
CA ASP A 249 1.17 4.04 -17.18
C ASP A 249 2.61 3.68 -16.79
N ALA A 250 2.81 2.45 -16.33
CA ALA A 250 4.09 1.96 -15.82
C ALA A 250 5.19 1.97 -16.87
N LYS A 251 4.85 1.64 -18.11
CA LYS A 251 5.76 1.69 -19.26
C LYS A 251 6.32 3.09 -19.49
N THR A 252 5.46 4.09 -19.51
CA THR A 252 5.83 5.50 -19.72
C THR A 252 6.69 5.96 -18.56
N LEU A 253 6.27 5.72 -17.32
CA LEU A 253 7.09 6.13 -16.16
C LEU A 253 8.44 5.39 -16.13
N GLY A 254 8.47 4.11 -16.47
CA GLY A 254 9.69 3.32 -16.57
C GLY A 254 10.69 3.91 -17.57
N THR A 255 10.19 4.27 -18.76
CA THR A 255 10.97 4.94 -19.81
C THR A 255 11.48 6.30 -19.34
N LEU A 256 10.67 7.10 -18.65
CA LEU A 256 11.11 8.40 -18.12
C LEU A 256 12.24 8.22 -17.10
N VAL A 257 12.10 7.23 -16.21
CA VAL A 257 13.10 6.92 -15.20
C VAL A 257 14.40 6.37 -15.82
N SER A 258 14.32 5.66 -16.95
CA SER A 258 15.51 5.21 -17.67
C SER A 258 16.32 6.39 -18.22
N LYS A 259 15.66 7.44 -18.74
CA LYS A 259 16.30 8.68 -19.24
C LYS A 259 17.01 9.50 -18.14
N ILE A 260 16.63 9.32 -16.88
CA ILE A 260 17.37 9.88 -15.74
C ILE A 260 18.64 9.07 -15.51
N SER A 261 18.53 7.74 -15.60
CA SER A 261 19.60 6.82 -15.29
C SER A 261 20.73 6.85 -16.33
N ASP A 262 20.39 7.10 -17.60
CA ASP A 262 21.36 7.31 -18.68
C ASP A 262 21.86 8.77 -18.80
N SER A 263 21.43 9.65 -17.89
CA SER A 263 21.78 11.08 -17.86
C SER A 263 21.29 11.90 -19.06
N THR A 264 20.31 11.42 -19.84
CA THR A 264 19.66 12.21 -20.89
C THR A 264 18.94 13.43 -20.31
N ILE A 265 18.30 13.28 -19.14
CA ILE A 265 17.63 14.36 -18.43
C ILE A 265 18.02 14.43 -16.95
N SER A 266 17.89 15.62 -16.37
CA SER A 266 18.02 15.80 -14.92
C SER A 266 16.79 15.27 -14.18
N GLY A 267 16.94 14.92 -12.91
CA GLY A 267 15.80 14.58 -12.06
C GLY A 267 14.78 15.72 -11.93
N SER A 268 15.20 16.99 -12.06
CA SER A 268 14.27 18.13 -12.13
C SER A 268 13.51 18.20 -13.44
N GLY A 269 14.17 17.96 -14.58
CA GLY A 269 13.51 17.92 -15.88
C GLY A 269 12.51 16.77 -15.97
N ALA A 270 12.86 15.60 -15.43
CA ALA A 270 11.92 14.49 -15.36
C ALA A 270 10.67 14.83 -14.53
N LYS A 271 10.80 15.63 -13.47
CA LYS A 271 9.64 16.03 -12.65
C LYS A 271 8.70 16.93 -13.45
N GLU A 272 9.26 17.84 -14.24
CA GLU A 272 8.50 18.71 -15.14
C GLU A 272 7.77 17.91 -16.22
N ILE A 273 8.42 16.90 -16.81
CA ILE A 273 7.77 15.98 -17.75
C ILE A 273 6.65 15.21 -17.05
N LEU A 274 6.87 14.69 -15.85
CA LEU A 274 5.83 13.99 -15.10
C LEU A 274 4.65 14.91 -14.76
N ASP A 275 4.90 16.14 -14.33
CA ASP A 275 3.86 17.15 -14.10
C ASP A 275 3.05 17.41 -15.38
N HIS A 276 3.74 17.53 -16.53
CA HIS A 276 3.08 17.70 -17.82
C HIS A 276 2.20 16.50 -18.19
N MET A 277 2.69 15.27 -18.02
CA MET A 277 1.94 14.04 -18.32
C MET A 277 0.73 13.82 -17.39
N MET A 278 0.77 14.36 -16.16
CA MET A 278 -0.37 14.33 -15.25
C MET A 278 -1.53 15.23 -15.71
N GLU A 279 -1.24 16.31 -16.44
CA GLU A 279 -2.23 17.31 -16.87
C GLU A 279 -2.65 17.18 -18.33
N ASN A 280 -1.85 16.51 -19.16
CA ASN A 280 -2.02 16.43 -20.60
C ASN A 280 -2.04 14.98 -21.09
N GLU A 281 -2.40 14.75 -22.35
CA GLU A 281 -2.44 13.41 -22.96
C GLU A 281 -1.11 12.96 -23.59
N SER A 282 -0.13 13.86 -23.76
CA SER A 282 1.16 13.51 -24.38
C SER A 282 1.92 12.50 -23.53
N ARG A 283 2.37 11.40 -24.15
CA ARG A 283 3.17 10.33 -23.53
C ARG A 283 4.51 10.10 -24.23
N ASP A 284 4.82 10.91 -25.23
CA ASP A 284 6.09 10.84 -25.96
C ASP A 284 7.17 11.58 -25.18
N ILE A 285 7.96 10.84 -24.42
CA ILE A 285 9.00 11.40 -23.56
C ILE A 285 10.08 12.10 -24.37
N ASP A 286 10.50 11.54 -25.50
CA ASP A 286 11.56 12.13 -26.30
C ASP A 286 11.11 13.47 -26.92
N ALA A 287 9.87 13.53 -27.42
CA ALA A 287 9.27 14.80 -27.86
C ALA A 287 9.17 15.82 -26.73
N LEU A 288 8.73 15.42 -25.53
CA LEU A 288 8.63 16.32 -24.37
C LEU A 288 10.00 16.84 -23.91
N ILE A 289 11.05 16.03 -24.01
CA ILE A 289 12.42 16.46 -23.71
C ILE A 289 12.86 17.57 -24.66
N GLU A 290 12.58 17.44 -25.95
CA GLU A 290 12.92 18.43 -26.97
C GLU A 290 12.09 19.71 -26.82
N GLU A 291 10.76 19.58 -26.71
CA GLU A 291 9.83 20.71 -26.60
C GLU A 291 10.10 21.58 -25.37
N LEU A 292 10.41 20.96 -24.24
CA LEU A 292 10.70 21.66 -22.99
C LEU A 292 12.19 22.03 -22.86
N GLY A 293 13.06 21.59 -23.79
CA GLY A 293 14.49 21.88 -23.77
C GLY A 293 15.21 21.31 -22.54
N LEU A 294 14.83 20.09 -22.13
CA LEU A 294 15.26 19.45 -20.87
C LEU A 294 16.46 18.52 -21.03
N ALA A 295 16.95 18.33 -22.25
CA ALA A 295 18.13 17.52 -22.53
C ALA A 295 19.34 18.05 -21.74
N GLN A 296 20.04 17.13 -21.06
CA GLN A 296 21.23 17.50 -20.32
C GLN A 296 22.37 17.86 -21.27
N VAL A 297 22.96 19.04 -21.04
CA VAL A 297 24.21 19.40 -21.71
C VAL A 297 25.36 18.76 -20.94
N SER A 298 26.00 17.78 -21.56
CA SER A 298 27.19 17.08 -21.06
C SER A 298 28.49 17.55 -21.73
N ASP A 299 28.42 18.57 -22.60
CA ASP A 299 29.60 19.23 -23.15
C ASP A 299 30.27 20.11 -22.09
N ASP A 300 31.41 19.65 -21.61
CA ASP A 300 32.28 20.37 -20.67
C ASP A 300 32.57 21.80 -21.14
N GLY A 301 32.69 22.03 -22.46
CA GLY A 301 32.95 23.34 -23.03
C GLY A 301 31.83 24.34 -22.73
N ALA A 302 30.58 23.95 -23.00
CA ALA A 302 29.42 24.79 -22.72
C ALA A 302 29.25 25.09 -21.23
N ILE A 303 29.49 24.09 -20.36
CA ILE A 303 29.41 24.27 -18.90
C ILE A 303 30.51 25.22 -18.41
N LEU A 304 31.73 25.09 -18.94
CA LEU A 304 32.86 25.96 -18.58
C LEU A 304 32.60 27.43 -18.93
N VAL A 305 31.96 27.71 -20.08
CA VAL A 305 31.61 29.09 -20.45
C VAL A 305 30.66 29.70 -19.43
N ILE A 306 29.61 28.98 -19.02
CA ILE A 306 28.64 29.45 -18.02
C ILE A 306 29.33 29.66 -16.65
N ILE A 307 30.21 28.73 -16.25
CA ILE A 307 30.99 28.86 -15.02
C ILE A 307 31.85 30.13 -15.07
N ASP A 308 32.57 30.35 -16.16
CA ASP A 308 33.46 31.50 -16.31
C ASP A 308 32.70 32.84 -16.24
N GLU A 309 31.53 32.92 -16.87
CA GLU A 309 30.65 34.10 -16.79
C GLU A 309 30.20 34.37 -15.36
N ILE A 310 29.80 33.34 -14.61
CA ILE A 310 29.34 33.49 -13.22
C ILE A 310 30.48 33.91 -12.30
N LEU A 311 31.66 33.31 -12.48
CA LEU A 311 32.85 33.66 -11.71
C LEU A 311 33.29 35.10 -11.99
N ALA A 312 33.26 35.52 -13.27
CA ALA A 312 33.57 36.89 -13.66
C ALA A 312 32.55 37.90 -13.12
N ALA A 313 31.26 37.54 -13.07
CA ALA A 313 30.21 38.40 -12.53
C ALA A 313 30.20 38.48 -10.99
N ASN A 314 30.93 37.61 -10.29
CA ASN A 314 30.92 37.52 -8.82
C ASN A 314 32.34 37.43 -8.23
N GLN A 315 33.28 38.23 -8.75
CA GLN A 315 34.69 38.20 -8.31
C GLN A 315 34.87 38.38 -6.80
N ASP A 316 34.06 39.24 -6.18
CA ASP A 316 34.04 39.47 -4.73
C ASP A 316 33.76 38.19 -3.93
N LYS A 317 32.88 37.32 -4.44
CA LYS A 317 32.56 36.03 -3.81
C LYS A 317 33.62 34.98 -4.09
N VAL A 318 34.31 35.06 -5.23
CA VAL A 318 35.43 34.16 -5.54
C VAL A 318 36.58 34.40 -4.57
N GLU A 319 36.92 35.67 -4.28
CA GLU A 319 37.93 36.01 -3.26
C GLU A 319 37.52 35.56 -1.86
N GLN A 320 36.23 35.69 -1.51
CA GLN A 320 35.70 35.20 -0.24
C GLN A 320 35.74 33.67 -0.12
N TYR A 321 35.50 32.95 -1.21
CA TYR A 321 35.65 31.50 -1.24
C TYR A 321 37.12 31.09 -1.03
N LYS A 322 38.06 31.71 -1.76
CA LYS A 322 39.51 31.45 -1.63
C LYS A 322 40.11 31.83 -0.28
N SER A 323 39.44 32.69 0.50
CA SER A 323 39.80 33.03 1.88
C SER A 323 39.18 32.11 2.93
N GLY A 324 38.55 31.00 2.53
CA GLY A 324 38.11 29.91 3.42
C GLY A 324 36.61 29.90 3.73
N LYS A 325 35.77 30.67 3.02
CA LYS A 325 34.31 30.58 3.16
C LYS A 325 33.73 29.49 2.24
N ASP A 326 34.00 28.22 2.57
CA ASP A 326 33.64 27.05 1.74
C ASP A 326 32.13 26.94 1.40
N LYS A 327 31.26 27.50 2.24
CA LYS A 327 29.80 27.54 1.99
C LYS A 327 29.41 28.28 0.70
N LEU A 328 30.29 29.14 0.17
CA LEU A 328 30.05 29.84 -1.10
C LEU A 328 30.10 28.91 -2.32
N PHE A 329 30.65 27.70 -2.18
CA PHE A 329 30.63 26.72 -3.26
C PHE A 329 29.20 26.37 -3.70
N GLY A 330 28.29 26.17 -2.74
CA GLY A 330 26.88 25.91 -3.04
C GLY A 330 26.17 27.08 -3.74
N PHE A 331 26.62 28.32 -3.50
CA PHE A 331 26.13 29.50 -4.23
C PHE A 331 26.51 29.42 -5.72
N PHE A 332 27.77 29.10 -6.03
CA PHE A 332 28.22 28.98 -7.43
C PHE A 332 27.53 27.83 -8.15
N VAL A 333 27.41 26.66 -7.51
CA VAL A 333 26.64 25.53 -8.06
C VAL A 333 25.20 25.98 -8.37
N GLY A 334 24.53 26.66 -7.43
CA GLY A 334 23.17 27.15 -7.63
C GLY A 334 23.04 28.16 -8.78
N GLN A 335 23.99 29.08 -8.93
CA GLN A 335 23.99 30.04 -10.04
C GLN A 335 24.23 29.35 -11.39
N THR A 336 25.15 28.40 -11.47
CA THR A 336 25.45 27.65 -12.72
C THR A 336 24.25 26.81 -13.15
N MET A 337 23.58 26.15 -12.20
CA MET A 337 22.34 25.42 -12.46
C MET A 337 21.20 26.35 -12.91
N LYS A 338 21.09 27.55 -12.32
CA LYS A 338 20.08 28.52 -12.73
C LYS A 338 20.33 29.09 -14.13
N ALA A 339 21.57 29.44 -14.45
CA ALA A 339 21.95 29.99 -15.75
C ALA A 339 21.78 28.96 -16.88
N SER A 340 22.06 27.68 -16.60
CA SER A 340 21.80 26.58 -17.53
C SER A 340 20.33 26.13 -17.56
N LYS A 341 19.41 26.78 -16.84
CA LYS A 341 18.00 26.37 -16.69
C LYS A 341 17.84 24.90 -16.26
N GLY A 342 18.78 24.38 -15.48
CA GLY A 342 18.75 22.98 -15.01
C GLY A 342 19.25 21.93 -16.02
N SER A 343 19.70 22.35 -17.21
CA SER A 343 20.24 21.44 -18.23
C SER A 343 21.66 20.96 -17.92
N ALA A 344 22.46 21.71 -17.16
CA ALA A 344 23.82 21.27 -16.84
C ALA A 344 23.82 20.06 -15.88
N ASN A 345 24.69 19.08 -16.13
CA ASN A 345 24.82 17.92 -15.25
C ASN A 345 25.39 18.34 -13.88
N PRO A 346 24.69 18.11 -12.75
CA PRO A 346 25.14 18.58 -11.44
C PRO A 346 26.50 18.02 -11.03
N ALA A 347 26.79 16.74 -11.32
CA ALA A 347 28.07 16.13 -10.98
C ALA A 347 29.22 16.79 -11.76
N LYS A 348 29.01 17.05 -13.04
CA LYS A 348 29.98 17.73 -13.90
C LYS A 348 30.20 19.19 -13.51
N VAL A 349 29.12 19.91 -13.17
CA VAL A 349 29.22 21.29 -12.64
C VAL A 349 30.06 21.33 -11.36
N ASN A 350 29.84 20.38 -10.44
CA ASN A 350 30.63 20.28 -9.21
C ASN A 350 32.12 20.01 -9.51
N GLU A 351 32.41 19.13 -10.46
CA GLU A 351 33.78 18.80 -10.88
C GLU A 351 34.48 20.02 -11.50
N LEU A 352 33.85 20.65 -12.50
CA LEU A 352 34.43 21.78 -13.24
C LEU A 352 34.55 23.04 -12.37
N LEU A 353 33.59 23.31 -11.48
CA LEU A 353 33.70 24.41 -10.52
C LEU A 353 34.86 24.21 -9.55
N LYS A 354 35.08 22.98 -9.04
CA LYS A 354 36.25 22.69 -8.20
C LYS A 354 37.55 22.96 -8.97
N GLN A 355 37.64 22.47 -10.21
CA GLN A 355 38.82 22.71 -11.06
C GLN A 355 39.08 24.21 -11.30
N ARG A 356 38.04 25.04 -11.47
CA ARG A 356 38.20 26.48 -11.69
C ARG A 356 38.44 27.31 -10.44
N LEU A 357 37.90 26.89 -9.30
CA LEU A 357 38.05 27.62 -8.04
C LEU A 357 39.33 27.26 -7.27
N GLY A 358 39.96 26.13 -7.58
CA GLY A 358 41.26 25.71 -7.04
C GLY A 358 41.13 24.47 -6.18
#